data_AF-A0A819JRC5-F1
#
_entry.id   AF-A0A819JRC5-F1
#
_cell.length_a   1.000
_cell.length_b   1.000
_cell.length_c   1.000
_cell.angle_alpha   90.00
_cell.angle_beta   90.00
_cell.angle_gamma   90.00
#
_symmetry.space_group_name_H-M   'P 1'
#
loop_
_entity.id
_entity.type
_entity.pdbx_description
1 polymer ?
#
loop_
_entity_poly.entity_id
_entity_poly.type
_entity_poly.pdbx_seq_one_letter_code
_entity_poly.pdbx_strand_id
1 'polypeptide(L)'
;MNTMMVVLGAIVLFLGFNSLQSHAQVAVDKNNSGSVWQRTITTENHDDGLVARSISSNLALGKASFASSTDDITNRPARMAFDGNTGTRWSSAYSNEQWIYVDLGSVQPITSVVLQWDIAYALMFQIQTSNDETTWNTVYYNYNGNGGTNTIPLLTSTRYVKMYAWQRATQWGYSLFEMEVWGSATNPPSGPINVLDYLRSISGRQTVIGMHNREPNSSPAVQTNAVYSITNRWPGLWSGDFLFTADDVNHRWTMINEALNQWRSGSIINIMLHVVPPTQSEPGNWNGGVVSRLSDAQWHELITDGGTLNRAWKVRLDNYAQYLQYLKDRGVQVLFRPFHEMNQGVFWWAGRPGSSGTAALFRLTRDYLVNTKGLTNLIWVWNMQDLDLNWSVYNPGNNYWDIFSLDVYNGDGFTTQKYNTAMSVANGKPIAIGECSTLPTSYQLASQQNWVFVMSWAELTFSSNTNAQIQALYSASNVITKDELPKFY
;
A
#
# COMPACT_ATOMS: atom_id res chain seq x y z
N MET A 1 -37.26 -35.25 -62.32
CA MET A 1 -36.56 -36.56 -62.25
C MET A 1 -35.09 -36.28 -62.00
N ASN A 2 -34.50 -37.05 -61.08
CA ASN A 2 -33.08 -37.21 -60.75
C ASN A 2 -32.37 -36.16 -59.88
N THR A 3 -32.30 -36.52 -58.60
CA THR A 3 -31.19 -36.38 -57.66
C THR A 3 -29.86 -36.87 -58.25
N MET A 4 -28.75 -36.15 -58.07
CA MET A 4 -27.48 -36.70 -57.54
C MET A 4 -26.42 -35.60 -57.34
N MET A 5 -25.65 -35.78 -56.27
CA MET A 5 -24.69 -34.87 -55.65
C MET A 5 -23.26 -35.37 -55.94
N VAL A 6 -22.32 -34.53 -56.38
CA VAL A 6 -20.87 -34.73 -56.17
C VAL A 6 -20.17 -33.36 -56.03
N VAL A 7 -19.33 -33.28 -55.00
CA VAL A 7 -18.57 -32.12 -54.50
C VAL A 7 -17.19 -32.04 -55.15
N LEU A 8 -16.64 -30.83 -55.36
CA LEU A 8 -15.19 -30.57 -55.32
C LEU A 8 -14.85 -29.06 -55.25
N GLY A 9 -14.07 -28.66 -54.23
CA GLY A 9 -12.93 -27.75 -54.39
C GLY A 9 -13.13 -26.23 -54.25
N ALA A 10 -12.97 -25.74 -53.01
CA ALA A 10 -12.59 -24.41 -52.50
C ALA A 10 -12.10 -23.29 -53.45
N ILE A 11 -12.49 -22.03 -53.15
CA ILE A 11 -11.61 -20.91 -52.69
C ILE A 11 -12.44 -19.65 -52.30
N VAL A 12 -12.40 -19.34 -51.00
CA VAL A 12 -12.15 -18.04 -50.32
C VAL A 12 -13.02 -16.78 -50.56
N LEU A 13 -13.79 -16.47 -49.49
CA LEU A 13 -14.09 -15.19 -48.78
C LEU A 13 -14.68 -13.99 -49.59
N PHE A 14 -15.64 -13.21 -49.09
CA PHE A 14 -15.78 -12.62 -47.74
C PHE A 14 -17.22 -12.12 -47.49
N LEU A 15 -17.54 -11.91 -46.20
CA LEU A 15 -18.60 -11.11 -45.56
C LEU A 15 -19.84 -11.83 -45.00
N GLY A 16 -19.84 -11.97 -43.67
CA GLY A 16 -20.83 -11.23 -42.88
C GLY A 16 -21.84 -12.04 -42.06
N PHE A 17 -21.50 -12.25 -40.79
CA PHE A 17 -22.38 -12.49 -39.63
C PHE A 17 -23.22 -13.79 -39.59
N ASN A 18 -22.77 -14.73 -38.76
CA ASN A 18 -23.63 -15.77 -38.18
C ASN A 18 -23.64 -15.65 -36.65
N SER A 19 -24.84 -15.70 -36.10
CA SER A 19 -25.18 -15.76 -34.68
C SER A 19 -24.49 -16.93 -33.97
N LEU A 20 -23.79 -16.68 -32.87
CA LEU A 20 -23.32 -17.73 -31.98
C LEU A 20 -24.35 -17.98 -30.88
N GLN A 21 -24.95 -19.16 -30.91
CA GLN A 21 -25.72 -19.74 -29.81
C GLN A 21 -24.81 -19.99 -28.61
N SER A 22 -25.19 -19.47 -27.44
CA SER A 22 -24.55 -19.79 -26.16
C SER A 22 -24.97 -21.19 -25.70
N HIS A 23 -23.98 -22.04 -25.44
CA HIS A 23 -24.18 -23.30 -24.76
C HIS A 23 -24.08 -23.04 -23.25
N ALA A 24 -25.19 -23.18 -22.52
CA ALA A 24 -25.19 -23.22 -21.06
C ALA A 24 -24.71 -24.60 -20.59
N GLN A 25 -23.62 -24.65 -19.81
CA GLN A 25 -23.28 -25.81 -19.00
C GLN A 25 -23.83 -25.61 -17.57
N VAL A 26 -24.59 -26.58 -17.08
CA VAL A 26 -25.15 -26.59 -15.72
C VAL A 26 -24.27 -27.51 -14.86
N ALA A 27 -23.61 -26.96 -13.84
CA ALA A 27 -23.05 -27.74 -12.74
C ALA A 27 -24.06 -27.76 -11.58
N VAL A 28 -24.37 -28.94 -11.06
CA VAL A 28 -25.30 -29.15 -9.94
C VAL A 28 -24.49 -29.65 -8.74
N ASP A 29 -24.28 -28.79 -7.75
CA ASP A 29 -23.85 -29.23 -6.42
C ASP A 29 -25.08 -29.41 -5.52
N LYS A 30 -25.22 -30.61 -4.93
CA LYS A 30 -26.28 -30.96 -3.98
C LYS A 30 -25.77 -30.83 -2.55
N ASN A 31 -26.53 -30.16 -1.69
CA ASN A 31 -26.43 -30.28 -0.24
C ASN A 31 -27.74 -30.85 0.36
N ASN A 32 -27.58 -31.66 1.42
CA ASN A 32 -28.59 -32.54 2.03
C ASN A 32 -29.65 -31.80 2.86
N SER A 33 -30.48 -30.97 2.25
CA SER A 33 -31.69 -30.44 2.93
C SER A 33 -32.88 -30.06 2.03
N GLY A 34 -32.84 -30.34 0.72
CA GLY A 34 -34.05 -30.46 -0.09
C GLY A 34 -34.87 -29.19 -0.36
N SER A 35 -34.31 -27.98 -0.21
CA SER A 35 -34.98 -26.72 -0.59
C SER A 35 -34.34 -26.09 -1.83
N VAL A 36 -35.13 -25.99 -2.92
CA VAL A 36 -34.74 -25.39 -4.20
C VAL A 36 -35.14 -23.91 -4.22
N TRP A 37 -34.18 -23.00 -4.35
CA TRP A 37 -34.47 -21.62 -4.76
C TRP A 37 -34.14 -21.48 -6.25
N GLN A 38 -35.16 -21.37 -7.10
CA GLN A 38 -34.99 -20.93 -8.48
C GLN A 38 -34.66 -19.43 -8.48
N ARG A 39 -33.48 -19.06 -9.00
CA ARG A 39 -33.18 -17.68 -9.36
C ARG A 39 -33.03 -17.59 -10.87
N THR A 40 -34.03 -17.01 -11.52
CA THR A 40 -33.94 -16.59 -12.93
C THR A 40 -32.94 -15.45 -13.01
N ILE A 41 -31.81 -15.67 -13.70
CA ILE A 41 -30.88 -14.59 -14.07
C ILE A 41 -31.17 -14.26 -15.53
N THR A 42 -31.90 -13.16 -15.76
CA THR A 42 -31.94 -12.50 -17.07
C THR A 42 -30.69 -11.63 -17.19
N THR A 43 -29.77 -12.00 -18.08
CA THR A 43 -28.67 -11.12 -18.48
C THR A 43 -29.17 -10.16 -19.55
N GLU A 44 -29.63 -8.98 -19.14
CA GLU A 44 -29.67 -7.82 -20.02
C GLU A 44 -28.35 -7.07 -19.89
N ASN A 45 -27.60 -7.01 -20.99
CA ASN A 45 -26.43 -6.12 -21.12
C ASN A 45 -26.96 -4.70 -21.31
N HIS A 46 -26.92 -3.91 -20.24
CA HIS A 46 -26.94 -2.45 -20.34
C HIS A 46 -25.67 -1.90 -19.69
N ASP A 47 -24.84 -1.27 -20.52
CA ASP A 47 -23.71 -0.41 -20.14
C ASP A 47 -24.24 0.84 -19.42
N ASP A 48 -24.58 0.71 -18.13
CA ASP A 48 -24.73 1.83 -17.21
C ASP A 48 -23.83 1.58 -16.00
N GLY A 49 -23.01 2.58 -15.67
CA GLY A 49 -21.88 2.50 -14.74
C GLY A 49 -22.15 1.69 -13.46
N LEU A 50 -21.17 0.87 -13.09
CA LEU A 50 -21.12 0.12 -11.84
C LEU A 50 -21.25 1.06 -10.63
N VAL A 51 -22.48 1.33 -10.21
CA VAL A 51 -22.75 1.76 -8.83
C VAL A 51 -22.52 0.51 -7.99
N ALA A 52 -21.36 0.45 -7.33
CA ALA A 52 -21.06 -0.61 -6.38
C ALA A 52 -22.19 -0.67 -5.35
N ARG A 53 -23.00 -1.74 -5.37
CA ARG A 53 -23.96 -2.02 -4.30
C ARG A 53 -23.16 -2.26 -3.03
N SER A 54 -23.21 -1.33 -2.08
CA SER A 54 -22.57 -1.54 -0.78
C SER A 54 -23.32 -2.66 -0.06
N ILE A 55 -22.61 -3.74 0.29
CA ILE A 55 -23.15 -4.79 1.13
C ILE A 55 -22.93 -4.34 2.57
N SER A 56 -24.02 -4.08 3.29
CA SER A 56 -23.95 -3.80 4.73
C SER A 56 -23.69 -5.10 5.49
N SER A 57 -22.74 -5.09 6.43
CA SER A 57 -22.35 -6.26 7.24
C SER A 57 -22.03 -5.85 8.68
N ASN A 58 -22.12 -6.79 9.62
CA ASN A 58 -21.66 -6.60 10.99
C ASN A 58 -20.11 -6.62 11.06
N LEU A 59 -19.52 -5.44 11.19
CA LEU A 59 -18.07 -5.19 11.26
C LEU A 59 -17.43 -5.64 12.57
N ALA A 60 -18.23 -5.82 13.62
CA ALA A 60 -17.77 -6.21 14.95
C ALA A 60 -17.66 -7.74 15.13
N LEU A 61 -18.21 -8.52 14.20
CA LEU A 61 -18.24 -9.98 14.28
C LEU A 61 -16.83 -10.58 14.39
N GLY A 62 -16.58 -11.31 15.47
CA GLY A 62 -15.31 -11.99 15.76
C GLY A 62 -14.13 -11.07 16.08
N LYS A 63 -14.37 -9.78 16.31
CA LYS A 63 -13.31 -8.78 16.54
C LYS A 63 -12.81 -8.76 17.99
N ALA A 64 -11.61 -8.20 18.15
CA ALA A 64 -11.04 -7.97 19.48
C ALA A 64 -11.95 -7.03 20.29
N SER A 65 -12.25 -7.43 21.51
CA SER A 65 -13.22 -6.76 22.36
C SER A 65 -12.79 -6.76 23.81
N PHE A 66 -13.20 -5.72 24.52
CA PHE A 66 -12.78 -5.43 25.88
C PHE A 66 -13.98 -4.92 26.68
N ALA A 67 -13.98 -5.19 27.99
CA ALA A 67 -15.01 -4.70 28.89
C ALA A 67 -14.40 -4.23 30.21
N SER A 68 -15.11 -3.35 30.92
CA SER A 68 -14.73 -2.89 32.25
C SER A 68 -14.65 -4.02 33.26
N SER A 69 -15.50 -5.03 33.12
CA SER A 69 -15.56 -6.19 33.99
C SER A 69 -16.32 -7.34 33.34
N THR A 70 -16.33 -8.48 34.01
CA THR A 70 -17.23 -9.60 33.74
C THR A 70 -17.60 -10.32 35.03
N ASP A 71 -18.84 -10.80 35.15
CA ASP A 71 -19.26 -11.62 36.30
C ASP A 71 -18.80 -13.08 36.22
N ASP A 72 -18.43 -13.55 35.02
CA ASP A 72 -17.89 -14.88 34.74
C ASP A 72 -16.93 -14.79 33.54
N ILE A 73 -15.64 -14.69 33.83
CA ILE A 73 -14.59 -14.57 32.80
C ILE A 73 -14.50 -15.80 31.88
N THR A 74 -14.99 -16.95 32.32
CA THR A 74 -14.94 -18.20 31.55
C THR A 74 -16.04 -18.21 30.51
N ASN A 75 -17.27 -17.92 30.92
CA ASN A 75 -18.46 -18.11 30.09
C ASN A 75 -19.09 -16.82 29.55
N ARG A 76 -18.87 -15.67 30.20
CA ARG A 76 -19.46 -14.38 29.82
C ARG A 76 -18.45 -13.22 29.61
N PRO A 77 -17.27 -13.45 29.02
CA PRO A 77 -16.33 -12.38 28.68
C PRO A 77 -16.81 -11.53 27.50
N ALA A 78 -16.17 -10.39 27.26
CA ALA A 78 -16.55 -9.40 26.23
C ALA A 78 -16.79 -10.01 24.84
N ARG A 79 -15.95 -10.96 24.41
CA ARG A 79 -16.06 -11.63 23.09
C ARG A 79 -17.41 -12.28 22.83
N MET A 80 -18.13 -12.67 23.87
CA MET A 80 -19.44 -13.34 23.77
C MET A 80 -20.57 -12.39 23.34
N ALA A 81 -20.33 -11.08 23.27
CA ALA A 81 -21.25 -10.12 22.67
C ALA A 81 -20.89 -9.77 21.22
N PHE A 82 -19.93 -10.48 20.62
CA PHE A 82 -19.44 -10.20 19.27
C PHE A 82 -19.22 -11.48 18.46
N ASP A 83 -19.79 -12.61 18.88
CA ASP A 83 -19.54 -13.92 18.28
C ASP A 83 -20.63 -14.33 17.27
N GLY A 84 -21.71 -13.55 17.16
CA GLY A 84 -22.84 -13.78 16.25
C GLY A 84 -23.79 -14.87 16.76
N ASN A 85 -23.70 -15.25 18.03
CA ASN A 85 -24.49 -16.29 18.64
C ASN A 85 -25.36 -15.71 19.76
N THR A 86 -26.65 -15.54 19.47
CA THR A 86 -27.63 -14.99 20.44
C THR A 86 -27.91 -15.92 21.64
N GLY A 87 -27.26 -17.09 21.74
CA GLY A 87 -27.29 -17.97 22.91
C GLY A 87 -26.14 -17.73 23.91
N THR A 88 -25.10 -16.99 23.52
CA THR A 88 -23.98 -16.56 24.36
C THR A 88 -24.12 -15.07 24.69
N ARG A 89 -23.42 -14.60 25.74
CA ARG A 89 -23.53 -13.19 26.17
C ARG A 89 -22.34 -12.72 26.96
N TRP A 90 -22.03 -11.43 26.86
CA TRP A 90 -21.25 -10.74 27.89
C TRP A 90 -22.14 -10.39 29.09
N SER A 91 -21.58 -10.40 30.30
CA SER A 91 -22.24 -9.93 31.52
C SER A 91 -21.23 -9.23 32.42
N SER A 92 -21.55 -8.02 32.89
CA SER A 92 -20.69 -7.21 33.75
C SER A 92 -20.81 -7.58 35.23
N ALA A 93 -19.90 -7.05 36.05
CA ALA A 93 -20.10 -6.94 37.50
C ALA A 93 -21.38 -6.15 37.84
N TYR A 94 -21.90 -6.34 39.05
CA TYR A 94 -23.22 -5.84 39.47
C TYR A 94 -23.10 -4.41 40.02
N SER A 95 -22.48 -3.55 39.22
CA SER A 95 -22.17 -2.15 39.50
C SER A 95 -22.56 -1.26 38.33
N ASN A 96 -22.79 0.03 38.60
CA ASN A 96 -23.00 1.01 37.53
C ASN A 96 -21.65 1.28 36.85
N GLU A 97 -21.64 2.24 35.92
CA GLU A 97 -20.43 2.69 35.22
C GLU A 97 -19.64 1.53 34.58
N GLN A 98 -20.32 0.72 33.77
CA GLN A 98 -19.70 -0.38 33.02
C GLN A 98 -19.62 -0.05 31.54
N TRP A 99 -18.67 -0.66 30.86
CA TRP A 99 -18.52 -0.50 29.42
C TRP A 99 -18.08 -1.79 28.74
N ILE A 100 -18.37 -1.87 27.45
CA ILE A 100 -17.83 -2.84 26.51
C ILE A 100 -17.51 -2.12 25.21
N TYR A 101 -16.40 -2.46 24.56
CA TYR A 101 -16.04 -1.92 23.24
C TYR A 101 -15.38 -2.96 22.36
N VAL A 102 -15.37 -2.65 21.06
CA VAL A 102 -14.77 -3.45 20.00
C VAL A 102 -13.75 -2.61 19.22
N ASP A 103 -12.64 -3.24 18.83
CA ASP A 103 -11.71 -2.74 17.82
C ASP A 103 -12.08 -3.31 16.45
N LEU A 104 -12.52 -2.45 15.52
CA LEU A 104 -12.88 -2.87 14.16
C LEU A 104 -11.64 -3.26 13.32
N GLY A 105 -10.43 -2.90 13.80
CA GLY A 105 -9.12 -3.17 13.21
C GLY A 105 -8.58 -2.00 12.37
N SER A 106 -9.45 -1.11 11.91
CA SER A 106 -9.11 0.15 11.25
C SER A 106 -10.30 1.12 11.33
N VAL A 107 -10.12 2.37 10.90
CA VAL A 107 -11.25 3.29 10.74
C VAL A 107 -12.19 2.74 9.66
N GLN A 108 -13.45 2.49 10.01
CA GLN A 108 -14.47 1.92 9.13
C GLN A 108 -15.69 2.84 9.06
N PRO A 109 -16.32 3.01 7.89
CA PRO A 109 -17.61 3.69 7.79
C PRO A 109 -18.70 2.81 8.39
N ILE A 110 -19.33 3.28 9.46
CA ILE A 110 -20.43 2.60 10.14
C ILE A 110 -21.76 3.30 9.82
N THR A 111 -22.83 2.52 9.84
CA THR A 111 -24.20 2.98 9.58
C THR A 111 -25.12 2.82 10.78
N SER A 112 -24.87 1.83 11.64
CA SER A 112 -25.63 1.65 12.89
C SER A 112 -24.91 0.78 13.90
N VAL A 113 -25.29 0.93 15.17
CA VAL A 113 -24.94 0.01 16.25
C VAL A 113 -26.21 -0.70 16.71
N VAL A 114 -26.16 -2.02 16.88
CA VAL A 114 -27.27 -2.82 17.42
C VAL A 114 -26.85 -3.39 18.76
N LEU A 115 -27.66 -3.16 19.79
CA LEU A 115 -27.49 -3.76 21.12
C LEU A 115 -28.63 -4.75 21.34
N GLN A 116 -28.31 -6.02 21.51
CA GLN A 116 -29.26 -7.07 21.89
C GLN A 116 -29.08 -7.39 23.37
N TRP A 117 -29.95 -6.84 24.22
CA TRP A 117 -29.86 -7.00 25.67
C TRP A 117 -30.44 -8.34 26.15
N ASP A 118 -29.84 -8.87 27.23
CA ASP A 118 -30.53 -9.80 28.13
C ASP A 118 -31.60 -9.05 28.96
N ILE A 119 -32.34 -9.77 29.81
CA ILE A 119 -33.23 -9.16 30.81
C ILE A 119 -32.48 -8.21 31.77
N ALA A 120 -31.16 -8.35 31.87
CA ALA A 120 -30.27 -7.50 32.64
C ALA A 120 -29.71 -6.38 31.74
N TYR A 121 -30.47 -5.29 31.57
CA TYR A 121 -30.16 -4.22 30.61
C TYR A 121 -29.86 -2.86 31.25
N ALA A 122 -29.35 -1.93 30.44
CA ALA A 122 -29.10 -0.55 30.86
C ALA A 122 -30.34 0.33 30.76
N LEU A 123 -30.68 1.02 31.85
CA LEU A 123 -31.66 2.12 31.83
C LEU A 123 -31.05 3.37 31.21
N MET A 124 -29.77 3.66 31.51
CA MET A 124 -29.06 4.79 30.92
C MET A 124 -27.69 4.37 30.37
N PHE A 125 -27.46 4.67 29.10
CA PHE A 125 -26.22 4.36 28.39
C PHE A 125 -25.93 5.34 27.25
N GLN A 126 -24.70 5.31 26.77
CA GLN A 126 -24.24 6.07 25.61
C GLN A 126 -23.43 5.19 24.67
N ILE A 127 -23.41 5.57 23.39
CA ILE A 127 -22.44 5.04 22.43
C ILE A 127 -21.34 6.07 22.25
N GLN A 128 -20.10 5.60 22.32
CA GLN A 128 -18.91 6.40 22.09
C GLN A 128 -18.07 5.83 20.97
N THR A 129 -17.35 6.69 20.27
CA THR A 129 -16.43 6.32 19.18
C THR A 129 -15.04 6.89 19.44
N SER A 130 -14.01 6.18 18.99
CA SER A 130 -12.61 6.61 19.10
C SER A 130 -11.80 6.09 17.90
N ASN A 131 -10.74 6.79 17.55
CA ASN A 131 -9.75 6.34 16.56
C ASN A 131 -8.40 5.95 17.19
N ASP A 132 -8.19 6.27 18.47
CA ASP A 132 -6.92 6.15 19.18
C ASP A 132 -7.04 5.35 20.49
N GLU A 133 -8.23 4.84 20.82
CA GLU A 133 -8.59 4.11 22.05
C GLU A 133 -8.49 4.94 23.35
N THR A 134 -8.01 6.18 23.28
CA THR A 134 -7.77 7.04 24.45
C THR A 134 -8.78 8.18 24.52
N THR A 135 -9.08 8.81 23.39
CA THR A 135 -10.03 9.92 23.27
C THR A 135 -11.37 9.38 22.79
N TRP A 136 -12.39 9.45 23.66
CA TRP A 136 -13.73 8.93 23.38
C TRP A 136 -14.73 10.07 23.18
N ASN A 137 -15.37 10.09 22.02
CA ASN A 137 -16.42 11.05 21.70
C ASN A 137 -17.78 10.36 21.85
N THR A 138 -18.67 10.92 22.67
CA THR A 138 -20.05 10.42 22.75
C THR A 138 -20.84 10.85 21.52
N VAL A 139 -21.45 9.87 20.85
CA VAL A 139 -22.23 10.06 19.61
C VAL A 139 -23.71 9.75 19.78
N TYR A 140 -24.11 9.14 20.89
CA TYR A 140 -25.51 8.84 21.20
C TYR A 140 -25.72 8.72 22.70
N TYR A 141 -26.88 9.16 23.19
CA TYR A 141 -27.34 9.02 24.57
C TYR A 141 -28.71 8.34 24.63
N ASN A 142 -28.92 7.50 25.63
CA ASN A 142 -30.22 6.95 26.03
C ASN A 142 -30.38 7.11 27.55
N TYR A 143 -31.50 7.68 27.99
CA TYR A 143 -31.81 7.93 29.40
C TYR A 143 -32.99 7.08 29.93
N ASN A 144 -33.60 6.25 29.08
CA ASN A 144 -34.83 5.52 29.35
C ASN A 144 -34.87 4.19 28.59
N GLY A 145 -33.84 3.36 28.77
CA GLY A 145 -33.74 2.04 28.18
C GLY A 145 -34.87 1.10 28.62
N ASN A 146 -35.33 0.26 27.69
CA ASN A 146 -36.44 -0.67 27.90
C ASN A 146 -36.03 -2.14 27.67
N GLY A 147 -34.73 -2.43 27.60
CA GLY A 147 -34.19 -3.75 27.25
C GLY A 147 -34.45 -4.13 25.79
N GLY A 148 -34.41 -5.43 25.50
CA GLY A 148 -34.64 -5.97 24.16
C GLY A 148 -33.57 -5.54 23.16
N THR A 149 -33.95 -5.30 21.91
CA THR A 149 -33.02 -4.86 20.85
C THR A 149 -33.11 -3.36 20.64
N ASN A 150 -31.97 -2.67 20.69
CA ASN A 150 -31.85 -1.28 20.27
C ASN A 150 -31.04 -1.21 18.97
N THR A 151 -31.62 -0.63 17.92
CA THR A 151 -30.89 -0.26 16.70
C THR A 151 -30.69 1.24 16.67
N ILE A 152 -29.44 1.67 16.68
CA ILE A 152 -29.02 3.07 16.79
C ILE A 152 -28.38 3.48 15.47
N PRO A 153 -29.07 4.28 14.62
CA PRO A 153 -28.47 4.83 13.42
C PRO A 153 -27.27 5.70 13.79
N LEU A 154 -26.13 5.46 13.16
CA LEU A 154 -24.89 6.17 13.44
C LEU A 154 -24.06 6.23 12.15
N LEU A 155 -24.07 7.38 11.49
CA LEU A 155 -23.34 7.63 10.25
C LEU A 155 -22.01 8.32 10.56
N THR A 156 -20.95 7.55 10.76
CA THR A 156 -19.61 8.08 11.03
C THR A 156 -18.53 7.11 10.58
N SER A 157 -17.26 7.54 10.62
CA SER A 157 -16.11 6.67 10.41
C SER A 157 -15.28 6.59 11.69
N THR A 158 -15.08 5.38 12.21
CA THR A 158 -14.38 5.17 13.50
C THR A 158 -13.67 3.82 13.51
N ARG A 159 -12.61 3.68 14.33
CA ARG A 159 -11.98 2.37 14.58
C ARG A 159 -12.58 1.64 15.76
N TYR A 160 -12.91 2.36 16.83
CA TYR A 160 -13.44 1.78 18.06
C TYR A 160 -14.87 2.24 18.29
N VAL A 161 -15.70 1.34 18.80
CA VAL A 161 -17.10 1.62 19.19
C VAL A 161 -17.33 1.05 20.58
N LYS A 162 -17.79 1.89 21.51
CA LYS A 162 -18.00 1.58 22.93
C LYS A 162 -19.43 1.83 23.35
N MET A 163 -20.01 0.90 24.09
CA MET A 163 -21.19 1.13 24.91
C MET A 163 -20.72 1.43 26.34
N TYR A 164 -21.12 2.57 26.89
CA TYR A 164 -20.89 2.94 28.29
C TYR A 164 -22.23 3.14 28.99
N ALA A 165 -22.50 2.39 30.06
CA ALA A 165 -23.74 2.44 30.82
C ALA A 165 -23.50 2.86 32.27
N TRP A 166 -24.28 3.83 32.76
CA TRP A 166 -24.13 4.39 34.11
C TRP A 166 -25.36 4.19 34.99
N GLN A 167 -26.46 3.60 34.47
CA GLN A 167 -27.58 3.19 35.31
C GLN A 167 -28.19 1.87 34.86
N ARG A 168 -28.20 0.88 35.76
CA ARG A 168 -28.84 -0.43 35.55
C ARG A 168 -30.36 -0.32 35.69
N ALA A 169 -31.09 -1.09 34.89
CA ALA A 169 -32.55 -1.19 35.00
C ALA A 169 -33.00 -2.28 35.99
N THR A 170 -32.09 -3.18 36.38
CA THR A 170 -32.36 -4.30 37.28
C THR A 170 -31.31 -4.37 38.39
N GLN A 171 -31.49 -5.28 39.35
CA GLN A 171 -30.51 -5.56 40.41
C GLN A 171 -29.23 -6.26 39.90
N TRP A 172 -29.28 -6.86 38.71
CA TRP A 172 -28.16 -7.56 38.07
C TRP A 172 -27.18 -6.59 37.41
N GLY A 173 -26.07 -7.10 36.84
CA GLY A 173 -25.16 -6.34 35.97
C GLY A 173 -25.81 -5.94 34.63
N TYR A 174 -25.00 -5.49 33.68
CA TYR A 174 -25.42 -5.32 32.29
C TYR A 174 -25.05 -6.58 31.50
N SER A 175 -25.94 -7.05 30.64
CA SER A 175 -25.68 -8.21 29.80
C SER A 175 -26.21 -8.03 28.38
N LEU A 176 -25.34 -8.34 27.41
CA LEU A 176 -25.61 -8.24 25.98
C LEU A 176 -25.39 -9.61 25.34
N PHE A 177 -26.41 -10.11 24.65
CA PHE A 177 -26.28 -11.24 23.73
C PHE A 177 -25.40 -10.84 22.55
N GLU A 178 -25.64 -9.66 21.96
CA GLU A 178 -24.85 -9.15 20.84
C GLU A 178 -24.71 -7.61 20.91
N MET A 179 -23.55 -7.12 20.49
CA MET A 179 -23.27 -5.73 20.15
C MET A 179 -22.72 -5.68 18.73
N GLU A 180 -23.59 -5.39 17.78
CA GLU A 180 -23.24 -5.40 16.36
C GLU A 180 -22.92 -3.99 15.89
N VAL A 181 -21.92 -3.86 15.03
CA VAL A 181 -21.59 -2.59 14.37
C VAL A 181 -21.79 -2.79 12.89
N TRP A 182 -22.91 -2.31 12.37
CA TRP A 182 -23.22 -2.41 10.95
C TRP A 182 -22.61 -1.24 10.21
N GLY A 183 -22.04 -1.54 9.06
CA GLY A 183 -21.56 -0.56 8.12
C GLY A 183 -21.51 -1.19 6.75
N SER A 184 -21.19 -0.39 5.74
CA SER A 184 -20.61 -1.01 4.55
C SER A 184 -19.26 -1.51 5.01
N ALA A 185 -19.03 -2.82 5.03
CA ALA A 185 -17.66 -3.27 4.99
C ALA A 185 -17.09 -2.68 3.70
N THR A 186 -16.37 -1.57 3.81
CA THR A 186 -15.12 -1.56 3.09
C THR A 186 -14.39 -2.74 3.70
N ASN A 187 -14.50 -3.91 3.05
CA ASN A 187 -13.36 -4.80 3.05
C ASN A 187 -12.13 -3.86 2.94
N PRO A 188 -11.08 -3.98 3.77
CA PRO A 188 -9.79 -3.48 3.29
C PRO A 188 -9.73 -4.00 1.87
N PRO A 189 -9.60 -3.12 0.86
CA PRO A 189 -10.11 -3.34 -0.49
C PRO A 189 -10.06 -4.83 -0.81
N SER A 190 -11.18 -5.48 -1.11
CA SER A 190 -11.14 -6.93 -1.43
C SER A 190 -10.48 -7.20 -2.80
N GLY A 191 -9.56 -6.32 -3.17
CA GLY A 191 -8.56 -6.41 -4.23
C GLY A 191 -7.27 -5.74 -3.72
N PRO A 192 -6.13 -5.97 -4.37
CA PRO A 192 -4.84 -5.48 -3.90
C PRO A 192 -4.87 -3.99 -3.55
N ILE A 193 -4.48 -3.64 -2.31
CA ILE A 193 -4.36 -2.24 -1.89
C ILE A 193 -3.30 -1.58 -2.75
N ASN A 194 -3.65 -0.49 -3.42
CA ASN A 194 -2.69 0.27 -4.18
C ASN A 194 -1.69 0.95 -3.21
N VAL A 195 -0.39 0.69 -3.39
CA VAL A 195 0.67 1.20 -2.51
C VAL A 195 0.70 2.73 -2.54
N LEU A 196 0.50 3.35 -3.71
CA LEU A 196 0.49 4.81 -3.82
C LEU A 196 -0.70 5.42 -3.07
N ASP A 197 -1.88 4.80 -3.14
CA ASP A 197 -3.05 5.28 -2.40
C ASP A 197 -2.88 5.10 -0.88
N TYR A 198 -2.24 4.00 -0.45
CA TYR A 198 -1.85 3.83 0.94
C TYR A 198 -0.88 4.93 1.39
N LEU A 199 0.19 5.19 0.63
CA LEU A 199 1.16 6.24 0.94
C LEU A 199 0.51 7.64 0.98
N ARG A 200 -0.42 7.93 0.06
CA ARG A 200 -1.23 9.16 0.12
C ARG A 200 -2.07 9.23 1.38
N SER A 201 -2.64 8.11 1.82
CA SER A 201 -3.49 8.08 3.00
C SER A 201 -2.70 8.44 4.27
N ILE A 202 -1.46 7.98 4.41
CA ILE A 202 -0.65 8.25 5.61
C ILE A 202 0.04 9.61 5.60
N SER A 203 0.07 10.29 4.45
CA SER A 203 0.63 11.64 4.32
C SER A 203 0.00 12.59 5.34
N GLY A 204 0.84 13.37 6.02
CA GLY A 204 0.41 14.30 7.07
C GLY A 204 0.20 13.61 8.43
N ARG A 205 0.50 12.32 8.57
CA ARG A 205 0.28 11.57 9.82
C ARG A 205 1.44 10.68 10.21
N GLN A 206 1.91 9.86 9.28
CA GLN A 206 2.89 8.81 9.57
C GLN A 206 3.86 8.60 8.40
N THR A 207 5.01 8.00 8.68
CA THR A 207 6.07 7.73 7.71
C THR A 207 6.43 6.25 7.72
N VAL A 208 6.47 5.59 6.56
CA VAL A 208 7.00 4.22 6.46
C VAL A 208 8.52 4.27 6.55
N ILE A 209 9.11 3.49 7.46
CA ILE A 209 10.56 3.35 7.55
C ILE A 209 11.07 2.25 6.63
N GLY A 210 12.10 2.57 5.86
CA GLY A 210 12.69 1.70 4.85
C GLY A 210 14.18 1.46 5.05
N MET A 211 14.64 0.35 4.49
CA MET A 211 16.04 -0.05 4.51
C MET A 211 16.51 -0.40 3.09
N HIS A 212 17.54 0.30 2.62
CA HIS A 212 18.21 -0.02 1.36
C HIS A 212 19.25 -1.12 1.54
N ASN A 213 19.15 -2.19 0.75
CA ASN A 213 20.14 -3.26 0.67
C ASN A 213 20.91 -3.05 -0.63
N ARG A 214 22.08 -2.42 -0.51
CA ARG A 214 22.97 -2.20 -1.66
C ARG A 214 23.68 -3.51 -2.05
N GLU A 215 24.64 -3.42 -2.98
CA GLU A 215 25.49 -4.52 -3.42
C GLU A 215 26.06 -5.38 -2.25
N PRO A 216 26.20 -6.71 -2.45
CA PRO A 216 25.94 -7.43 -3.70
C PRO A 216 24.50 -7.96 -3.80
N ASN A 217 23.97 -8.07 -5.03
CA ASN A 217 22.67 -8.71 -5.28
C ASN A 217 22.63 -10.21 -4.94
N SER A 218 23.78 -10.84 -4.67
CA SER A 218 23.87 -12.20 -4.14
C SER A 218 23.42 -12.30 -2.67
N SER A 219 23.34 -11.19 -1.94
CA SER A 219 22.89 -11.12 -0.54
C SER A 219 21.91 -9.95 -0.27
N PRO A 220 20.73 -9.96 -0.89
CA PRO A 220 19.85 -8.77 -1.03
C PRO A 220 19.09 -8.36 0.25
N ALA A 221 19.34 -8.97 1.40
CA ALA A 221 18.62 -8.70 2.66
C ALA A 221 19.54 -8.37 3.85
N VAL A 222 20.86 -8.21 3.63
CA VAL A 222 21.85 -8.07 4.70
C VAL A 222 21.50 -6.95 5.67
N GLN A 223 21.24 -5.75 5.16
CA GLN A 223 20.97 -4.60 6.02
C GLN A 223 19.57 -4.65 6.63
N THR A 224 18.59 -5.21 5.91
CA THR A 224 17.25 -5.49 6.45
C THR A 224 17.32 -6.41 7.67
N ASN A 225 18.12 -7.46 7.60
CA ASN A 225 18.34 -8.41 8.71
C ASN A 225 19.12 -7.76 9.87
N ALA A 226 20.10 -6.90 9.56
CA ALA A 226 20.84 -6.16 10.58
C ALA A 226 19.94 -5.19 11.36
N VAL A 227 19.03 -4.48 10.68
CA VAL A 227 18.00 -3.67 11.33
C VAL A 227 17.15 -4.52 12.27
N TYR A 228 16.59 -5.63 11.80
CA TYR A 228 15.78 -6.51 12.65
C TYR A 228 16.56 -7.00 13.88
N SER A 229 17.84 -7.32 13.74
CA SER A 229 18.69 -7.76 14.85
C SER A 229 18.89 -6.67 15.91
N ILE A 230 18.79 -5.40 15.53
CA ILE A 230 18.90 -4.25 16.44
C ILE A 230 17.53 -3.92 17.05
N THR A 231 16.46 -3.91 16.25
CA THR A 231 15.16 -3.32 16.63
C THR A 231 14.10 -4.35 17.01
N ASN A 232 14.32 -5.62 16.66
CA ASN A 232 13.30 -6.68 16.66
C ASN A 232 12.05 -6.32 15.84
N ARG A 233 12.17 -5.40 14.88
CA ARG A 233 11.10 -4.99 13.96
C ARG A 233 11.63 -4.91 12.53
N TRP A 234 10.83 -5.37 11.59
CA TRP A 234 11.20 -5.33 10.17
C TRP A 234 10.87 -3.95 9.57
N PRO A 235 11.73 -3.39 8.71
CA PRO A 235 11.38 -2.18 7.96
C PRO A 235 10.12 -2.41 7.12
N GLY A 236 9.26 -1.39 7.05
CA GLY A 236 8.06 -1.45 6.24
C GLY A 236 8.35 -1.37 4.74
N LEU A 237 9.48 -0.78 4.35
CA LEU A 237 9.93 -0.71 2.96
C LEU A 237 11.26 -1.44 2.81
N TRP A 238 11.30 -2.43 1.91
CA TRP A 238 12.53 -3.07 1.47
C TRP A 238 12.97 -2.46 0.15
N SER A 239 14.26 -2.16 0.02
CA SER A 239 14.83 -1.68 -1.24
C SER A 239 16.04 -2.47 -1.69
N GLY A 240 16.10 -2.69 -3.01
CA GLY A 240 17.28 -3.17 -3.73
C GLY A 240 17.57 -2.32 -4.97
N ASP A 241 18.57 -2.72 -5.76
CA ASP A 241 19.03 -2.02 -6.96
C ASP A 241 19.44 -3.01 -8.07
N PHE A 242 19.14 -2.68 -9.32
CA PHE A 242 19.57 -3.49 -10.46
C PHE A 242 21.09 -3.58 -10.63
N LEU A 243 21.83 -2.53 -10.21
CA LEU A 243 23.29 -2.44 -10.20
C LEU A 243 23.94 -2.82 -11.54
N PHE A 244 25.27 -2.86 -11.62
CA PHE A 244 25.98 -2.90 -12.90
C PHE A 244 27.23 -3.80 -12.90
N THR A 245 27.69 -4.30 -11.75
CA THR A 245 28.86 -5.18 -11.70
C THR A 245 28.52 -6.57 -12.26
N ALA A 246 29.55 -7.35 -12.63
CA ALA A 246 29.34 -8.70 -13.13
C ALA A 246 28.62 -9.59 -12.10
N ASP A 247 28.99 -9.49 -10.82
CA ASP A 247 28.33 -10.24 -9.75
C ASP A 247 26.86 -9.83 -9.62
N ASP A 248 26.58 -8.53 -9.65
CA ASP A 248 25.21 -8.05 -9.50
C ASP A 248 24.32 -8.46 -10.67
N VAL A 249 24.82 -8.33 -11.90
CA VAL A 249 24.10 -8.72 -13.12
C VAL A 249 23.76 -10.21 -13.07
N ASN A 250 24.71 -11.06 -12.64
CA ASN A 250 24.50 -12.50 -12.50
C ASN A 250 23.47 -12.84 -11.39
N HIS A 251 23.32 -11.98 -10.39
CA HIS A 251 22.45 -12.20 -9.23
C HIS A 251 21.18 -11.33 -9.21
N ARG A 252 20.82 -10.63 -10.30
CA ARG A 252 19.56 -9.86 -10.39
C ARG A 252 18.34 -10.71 -10.06
N TRP A 253 18.30 -11.97 -10.49
CA TRP A 253 17.20 -12.89 -10.13
C TRP A 253 17.14 -13.19 -8.63
N THR A 254 18.28 -13.27 -7.94
CA THR A 254 18.32 -13.42 -6.47
C THR A 254 17.68 -12.22 -5.79
N MET A 255 18.06 -11.00 -6.18
CA MET A 255 17.46 -9.77 -5.67
C MET A 255 15.95 -9.69 -5.96
N ILE A 256 15.51 -10.05 -7.17
CA ILE A 256 14.11 -10.00 -7.57
C ILE A 256 13.25 -11.04 -6.84
N ASN A 257 13.79 -12.23 -6.58
CA ASN A 257 13.12 -13.23 -5.76
C ASN A 257 13.01 -12.77 -4.30
N GLU A 258 14.02 -12.07 -3.78
CA GLU A 258 13.94 -11.45 -2.45
C GLU A 258 12.89 -10.33 -2.42
N ALA A 259 12.81 -9.48 -3.43
CA ALA A 259 11.75 -8.48 -3.54
C ALA A 259 10.35 -9.12 -3.48
N LEU A 260 10.15 -10.25 -4.15
CA LEU A 260 8.90 -11.02 -4.07
C LEU A 260 8.65 -11.58 -2.67
N ASN A 261 9.68 -12.10 -2.00
CA ASN A 261 9.57 -12.61 -0.63
C ASN A 261 9.19 -11.50 0.35
N GLN A 262 9.83 -10.34 0.23
CA GLN A 262 9.57 -9.16 1.04
C GLN A 262 8.13 -8.67 0.86
N TRP A 263 7.65 -8.59 -0.40
CA TRP A 263 6.27 -8.25 -0.74
C TRP A 263 5.28 -9.22 -0.10
N ARG A 264 5.51 -10.53 -0.27
CA ARG A 264 4.68 -11.57 0.36
C ARG A 264 4.73 -11.51 1.88
N SER A 265 5.81 -10.99 2.47
CA SER A 265 5.90 -10.80 3.92
C SER A 265 5.27 -9.49 4.43
N GLY A 266 4.74 -8.65 3.53
CA GLY A 266 4.04 -7.41 3.85
C GLY A 266 4.82 -6.11 3.57
N SER A 267 6.07 -6.18 3.10
CA SER A 267 6.88 -5.00 2.82
C SER A 267 6.45 -4.29 1.53
N ILE A 268 6.55 -2.95 1.51
CA ILE A 268 6.56 -2.15 0.28
C ILE A 268 7.90 -2.39 -0.43
N ILE A 269 7.87 -2.50 -1.77
CA ILE A 269 9.07 -2.75 -2.58
C ILE A 269 9.52 -1.48 -3.30
N ASN A 270 10.78 -1.10 -3.08
CA ASN A 270 11.46 -0.06 -3.86
C ASN A 270 12.63 -0.66 -4.65
N ILE A 271 12.74 -0.31 -5.93
CA ILE A 271 13.85 -0.75 -6.78
C ILE A 271 14.49 0.46 -7.44
N MET A 272 15.80 0.58 -7.27
CA MET A 272 16.65 1.58 -7.89
C MET A 272 17.37 1.06 -9.14
N LEU A 273 18.05 1.97 -9.85
CA LEU A 273 18.76 1.65 -11.08
C LEU A 273 20.08 2.44 -11.19
N HIS A 274 21.15 1.95 -10.55
CA HIS A 274 22.50 2.30 -10.99
C HIS A 274 22.87 1.49 -12.23
N VAL A 275 23.15 2.19 -13.33
CA VAL A 275 23.30 1.59 -14.66
C VAL A 275 24.41 2.27 -15.46
N VAL A 276 25.14 1.51 -16.28
CA VAL A 276 26.14 2.08 -17.21
C VAL A 276 25.48 2.71 -18.43
N PRO A 277 26.13 3.69 -19.10
CA PRO A 277 25.54 4.38 -20.24
C PRO A 277 25.28 3.43 -21.42
N PRO A 278 24.31 3.74 -22.29
CA PRO A 278 23.99 2.92 -23.48
C PRO A 278 25.12 2.89 -24.53
N THR A 279 26.20 3.64 -24.32
CA THR A 279 27.45 3.58 -25.12
C THR A 279 28.31 2.36 -24.81
N GLN A 280 27.99 1.60 -23.75
CA GLN A 280 28.75 0.45 -23.26
C GLN A 280 27.82 -0.75 -23.09
N SER A 281 28.33 -1.98 -23.09
CA SER A 281 27.59 -3.17 -22.67
C SER A 281 27.49 -3.29 -21.14
N GLU A 282 26.60 -4.14 -20.64
CA GLU A 282 26.64 -4.61 -19.24
C GLU A 282 27.29 -6.00 -19.18
N PRO A 283 28.02 -6.35 -18.09
CA PRO A 283 28.30 -5.54 -16.91
C PRO A 283 29.32 -4.41 -17.17
N GLY A 284 29.48 -3.49 -16.22
CA GLY A 284 30.47 -2.43 -16.32
C GLY A 284 30.99 -1.96 -14.97
N ASN A 285 31.45 -0.71 -14.90
CA ASN A 285 32.19 -0.17 -13.75
C ASN A 285 31.50 1.06 -13.15
N TRP A 286 31.85 1.37 -11.90
CA TRP A 286 31.44 2.63 -11.28
C TRP A 286 32.10 3.81 -12.01
N ASN A 287 33.43 3.94 -11.90
CA ASN A 287 34.19 4.95 -12.61
C ASN A 287 34.34 4.60 -14.09
N GLY A 288 33.99 5.55 -14.97
CA GLY A 288 33.98 5.33 -16.42
C GLY A 288 32.75 4.59 -16.94
N GLY A 289 31.88 4.08 -16.06
CA GLY A 289 30.56 3.53 -16.39
C GLY A 289 29.46 4.41 -15.80
N VAL A 290 28.94 4.07 -14.62
CA VAL A 290 27.89 4.86 -13.92
C VAL A 290 28.31 6.32 -13.75
N VAL A 291 29.51 6.53 -13.20
CA VAL A 291 30.19 7.82 -13.10
C VAL A 291 30.93 8.08 -14.40
N SER A 292 30.23 8.69 -15.34
CA SER A 292 30.74 9.14 -16.63
C SER A 292 29.84 10.25 -17.19
N ARG A 293 30.10 10.70 -18.42
CA ARG A 293 29.26 11.69 -19.10
C ARG A 293 29.07 11.32 -20.57
N LEU A 294 27.88 11.58 -21.09
CA LEU A 294 27.62 11.58 -22.52
C LEU A 294 27.91 12.96 -23.10
N SER A 295 28.47 13.01 -24.30
CA SER A 295 28.53 14.26 -25.09
C SER A 295 27.13 14.74 -25.46
N ASP A 296 26.99 16.00 -25.88
CA ASP A 296 25.68 16.52 -26.29
C ASP A 296 25.13 15.82 -27.54
N ALA A 297 26.00 15.41 -28.47
CA ALA A 297 25.62 14.60 -29.61
C ALA A 297 25.10 13.22 -29.20
N GLN A 298 25.80 12.54 -28.27
CA GLN A 298 25.36 11.26 -27.73
C GLN A 298 24.04 11.39 -26.95
N TRP A 299 23.88 12.46 -26.17
CA TRP A 299 22.64 12.74 -25.46
C TRP A 299 21.48 12.95 -26.44
N HIS A 300 21.71 13.74 -27.50
CA HIS A 300 20.72 13.98 -28.54
C HIS A 300 20.32 12.67 -29.24
N GLU A 301 21.27 11.79 -29.57
CA GLU A 301 20.98 10.46 -30.11
C GLU A 301 20.19 9.56 -29.15
N LEU A 302 20.45 9.66 -27.84
CA LEU A 302 19.76 8.89 -26.81
C LEU A 302 18.27 9.27 -26.71
N ILE A 303 17.98 10.57 -26.67
CA ILE A 303 16.61 11.06 -26.47
C ILE A 303 15.80 11.17 -27.78
N THR A 304 16.42 10.94 -28.94
CA THR A 304 15.76 10.94 -30.24
C THR A 304 15.30 9.53 -30.61
N ASP A 305 14.00 9.36 -30.83
CA ASP A 305 13.44 8.07 -31.22
C ASP A 305 14.10 7.54 -32.51
N GLY A 306 14.54 6.28 -32.49
CA GLY A 306 15.27 5.68 -33.62
C GLY A 306 16.75 6.10 -33.73
N GLY A 307 17.30 6.88 -32.78
CA GLY A 307 18.75 7.06 -32.65
C GLY A 307 19.48 5.76 -32.28
N THR A 308 20.78 5.69 -32.54
CA THR A 308 21.58 4.49 -32.22
C THR A 308 21.62 4.24 -30.71
N LEU A 309 21.90 5.28 -29.91
CA LEU A 309 21.87 5.17 -28.45
C LEU A 309 20.45 5.00 -27.89
N ASN A 310 19.43 5.56 -28.54
CA ASN A 310 18.03 5.30 -28.20
C ASN A 310 17.68 3.81 -28.32
N ARG A 311 18.04 3.18 -29.45
CA ARG A 311 17.85 1.73 -29.65
C ARG A 311 18.63 0.90 -28.64
N ALA A 312 19.90 1.25 -28.41
CA ALA A 312 20.72 0.57 -27.41
C ALA A 312 20.13 0.67 -25.99
N TRP A 313 19.60 1.84 -25.63
CA TRP A 313 18.93 2.04 -24.35
C TRP A 313 17.65 1.20 -24.23
N LYS A 314 16.82 1.13 -25.28
CA LYS A 314 15.62 0.28 -25.28
C LYS A 314 15.96 -1.21 -25.16
N VAL A 315 17.02 -1.69 -25.82
CA VAL A 315 17.52 -3.06 -25.63
C VAL A 315 17.97 -3.30 -24.18
N ARG A 316 18.60 -2.31 -23.54
CA ARG A 316 18.92 -2.40 -22.11
C ARG A 316 17.65 -2.43 -21.24
N LEU A 317 16.65 -1.61 -21.56
CA LEU A 317 15.36 -1.64 -20.86
C LEU A 317 14.63 -2.98 -21.02
N ASP A 318 14.79 -3.68 -22.15
CA ASP A 318 14.25 -5.04 -22.33
C ASP A 318 14.80 -6.00 -21.28
N ASN A 319 16.09 -5.89 -20.97
CA ASN A 319 16.73 -6.70 -19.94
C ASN A 319 16.16 -6.45 -18.55
N TYR A 320 15.78 -5.22 -18.21
CA TYR A 320 15.15 -4.92 -16.91
C TYR A 320 13.65 -5.25 -16.89
N ALA A 321 12.98 -5.07 -18.02
CA ALA A 321 11.54 -5.27 -18.14
C ALA A 321 11.12 -6.70 -17.79
N GLN A 322 11.93 -7.72 -18.09
CA GLN A 322 11.61 -9.11 -17.71
C GLN A 322 11.47 -9.31 -16.19
N TYR A 323 12.29 -8.62 -15.38
CA TYR A 323 12.25 -8.73 -13.93
C TYR A 323 11.04 -7.98 -13.36
N LEU A 324 10.80 -6.77 -13.87
CA LEU A 324 9.63 -5.97 -13.47
C LEU A 324 8.32 -6.64 -13.91
N GLN A 325 8.31 -7.31 -15.05
CA GLN A 325 7.19 -8.12 -15.54
C GLN A 325 6.97 -9.34 -14.64
N TYR A 326 8.04 -10.03 -14.23
CA TYR A 326 7.93 -11.15 -13.28
C TYR A 326 7.26 -10.75 -11.96
N LEU A 327 7.60 -9.56 -11.45
CA LEU A 327 6.98 -8.96 -10.26
C LEU A 327 5.52 -8.55 -10.54
N LYS A 328 5.25 -7.92 -11.69
CA LYS A 328 3.90 -7.56 -12.13
C LYS A 328 2.96 -8.76 -12.20
N ASP A 329 3.41 -9.86 -12.79
CA ASP A 329 2.63 -11.11 -12.95
C ASP A 329 2.28 -11.76 -11.61
N ARG A 330 2.92 -11.32 -10.53
CA ARG A 330 2.69 -11.77 -9.14
C ARG A 330 2.02 -10.70 -8.28
N GLY A 331 1.50 -9.64 -8.90
CA GLY A 331 0.78 -8.57 -8.22
C GLY A 331 1.66 -7.63 -7.38
N VAL A 332 2.99 -7.67 -7.55
CA VAL A 332 3.89 -6.79 -6.80
C VAL A 332 3.86 -5.39 -7.40
N GLN A 333 3.54 -4.40 -6.58
CA GLN A 333 3.69 -2.98 -6.91
C GLN A 333 5.09 -2.50 -6.51
N VAL A 334 5.76 -1.79 -7.41
CA VAL A 334 7.16 -1.39 -7.23
C VAL A 334 7.26 0.12 -7.25
N LEU A 335 7.78 0.70 -6.17
CA LEU A 335 8.32 2.06 -6.19
C LEU A 335 9.61 2.03 -7.03
N PHE A 336 9.51 2.44 -8.29
CA PHE A 336 10.64 2.42 -9.22
C PHE A 336 11.27 3.80 -9.26
N ARG A 337 12.56 3.87 -8.87
CA ARG A 337 13.30 5.12 -8.70
C ARG A 337 14.51 5.18 -9.66
N PRO A 338 14.29 5.31 -10.97
CA PRO A 338 15.37 5.41 -11.95
C PRO A 338 15.97 6.81 -11.98
N PHE A 339 17.24 6.89 -12.38
CA PHE A 339 17.93 8.16 -12.60
C PHE A 339 17.91 9.08 -11.37
N HIS A 340 18.00 8.50 -10.17
CA HIS A 340 18.05 9.25 -8.91
C HIS A 340 19.23 10.23 -8.88
N GLU A 341 19.12 11.21 -8.00
CA GLU A 341 20.09 12.31 -7.83
C GLU A 341 20.36 13.09 -9.13
N MET A 342 19.39 13.22 -10.04
CA MET A 342 19.65 13.78 -11.39
C MET A 342 20.12 15.24 -11.42
N ASN A 343 19.93 16.01 -10.35
CA ASN A 343 20.46 17.36 -10.24
C ASN A 343 21.95 17.43 -9.95
N GLN A 344 22.61 16.29 -9.72
CA GLN A 344 24.07 16.26 -9.58
C GLN A 344 24.80 16.17 -10.92
N GLY A 345 26.11 16.43 -10.93
CA GLY A 345 26.94 16.42 -12.14
C GLY A 345 27.78 15.16 -12.34
N VAL A 346 27.50 14.07 -11.64
CA VAL A 346 28.41 12.91 -11.50
C VAL A 346 27.97 11.71 -12.33
N PHE A 347 26.69 11.37 -12.32
CA PHE A 347 26.15 10.26 -13.11
C PHE A 347 25.91 10.64 -14.56
N TRP A 348 26.04 9.68 -15.48
CA TRP A 348 25.91 9.96 -16.92
C TRP A 348 24.52 10.47 -17.34
N TRP A 349 23.48 10.14 -16.55
CA TRP A 349 22.10 10.60 -16.75
C TRP A 349 21.84 12.00 -16.17
N ALA A 350 22.71 12.50 -15.31
CA ALA A 350 22.46 13.65 -14.44
C ALA A 350 23.06 14.96 -14.99
N GLY A 351 22.73 16.09 -14.36
CA GLY A 351 23.35 17.39 -14.62
C GLY A 351 22.91 18.05 -15.93
N ARG A 352 21.77 17.64 -16.48
CA ARG A 352 21.19 18.19 -17.71
C ARG A 352 19.81 18.79 -17.42
N PRO A 353 19.71 20.10 -17.09
CA PRO A 353 18.43 20.73 -16.82
C PRO A 353 17.62 20.96 -18.12
N GLY A 354 16.34 21.29 -17.95
CA GLY A 354 15.43 21.64 -19.04
C GLY A 354 14.73 20.43 -19.67
N SER A 355 13.76 20.72 -20.53
CA SER A 355 12.86 19.70 -21.10
C SER A 355 13.60 18.65 -21.94
N SER A 356 14.70 19.01 -22.61
CA SER A 356 15.55 18.09 -23.40
C SER A 356 16.70 17.49 -22.59
N GLY A 357 16.81 17.83 -21.30
CA GLY A 357 17.80 17.27 -20.39
C GLY A 357 17.36 15.93 -19.80
N THR A 358 17.74 15.64 -18.55
CA THR A 358 17.42 14.37 -17.86
C THR A 358 15.92 14.06 -17.84
N ALA A 359 15.10 15.10 -17.80
CA ALA A 359 13.65 15.03 -17.95
C ALA A 359 13.21 14.24 -19.20
N ALA A 360 13.88 14.39 -20.34
CA ALA A 360 13.57 13.66 -21.57
C ALA A 360 13.88 12.16 -21.46
N LEU A 361 15.01 11.80 -20.83
CA LEU A 361 15.38 10.41 -20.59
C LEU A 361 14.40 9.71 -19.64
N PHE A 362 13.94 10.42 -18.60
CA PHE A 362 12.92 9.92 -17.69
C PHE A 362 11.61 9.64 -18.43
N ARG A 363 11.13 10.59 -19.26
CA ARG A 363 9.91 10.41 -20.07
C ARG A 363 10.03 9.23 -21.04
N LEU A 364 11.13 9.16 -21.78
CA LEU A 364 11.43 8.06 -22.71
C LEU A 364 11.37 6.71 -22.01
N THR A 365 12.03 6.59 -20.86
CA THR A 365 12.10 5.34 -20.10
C THR A 365 10.74 4.93 -19.58
N ARG A 366 9.95 5.90 -19.06
CA ARG A 366 8.58 5.65 -18.65
C ARG A 366 7.69 5.21 -19.79
N ASP A 367 7.68 5.95 -20.89
CA ASP A 367 6.82 5.63 -22.03
C ASP A 367 7.17 4.27 -22.63
N TYR A 368 8.45 3.90 -22.66
CA TYR A 368 8.85 2.56 -23.10
C TYR A 368 8.38 1.46 -22.14
N LEU A 369 8.71 1.56 -20.85
CA LEU A 369 8.35 0.53 -19.87
C LEU A 369 6.82 0.41 -19.68
N VAL A 370 6.09 1.53 -19.67
CA VAL A 370 4.62 1.52 -19.48
C VAL A 370 3.90 1.23 -20.78
N ASN A 371 4.12 2.02 -21.84
CA ASN A 371 3.29 1.93 -23.05
C ASN A 371 3.74 0.80 -23.99
N THR A 372 5.05 0.50 -24.05
CA THR A 372 5.57 -0.57 -24.91
C THR A 372 5.64 -1.92 -24.20
N LYS A 373 6.08 -1.94 -22.94
CA LYS A 373 6.20 -3.19 -22.15
C LYS A 373 5.00 -3.49 -21.27
N GLY A 374 4.06 -2.56 -21.12
CA GLY A 374 2.85 -2.78 -20.35
C GLY A 374 3.09 -2.86 -18.84
N LEU A 375 4.20 -2.33 -18.32
CA LEU A 375 4.55 -2.41 -16.89
C LEU A 375 3.76 -1.39 -16.05
N THR A 376 2.50 -1.71 -15.80
CA THR A 376 1.54 -0.87 -15.07
C THR A 376 1.62 -1.01 -13.54
N ASN A 377 2.51 -1.86 -13.03
CA ASN A 377 2.74 -2.04 -11.58
C ASN A 377 3.80 -1.09 -11.00
N LEU A 378 4.39 -0.22 -11.83
CA LEU A 378 5.42 0.71 -11.43
C LEU A 378 4.79 2.01 -10.92
N ILE A 379 5.19 2.41 -9.71
CA ILE A 379 4.95 3.73 -9.12
C ILE A 379 6.22 4.53 -9.29
N TRP A 380 6.15 5.63 -10.02
CA TRP A 380 7.32 6.38 -10.48
C TRP A 380 7.81 7.36 -9.43
N VAL A 381 9.00 7.12 -8.88
CA VAL A 381 9.62 7.99 -7.88
C VAL A 381 10.63 8.91 -8.58
N TRP A 382 10.35 10.21 -8.58
CA TRP A 382 11.22 11.24 -9.15
C TRP A 382 12.10 11.83 -8.04
N ASN A 383 13.41 11.58 -8.13
CA ASN A 383 14.34 11.80 -7.03
C ASN A 383 15.42 12.85 -7.31
N MET A 384 15.67 13.72 -6.32
CA MET A 384 16.75 14.72 -6.29
C MET A 384 17.75 14.44 -5.17
N GLN A 385 18.97 14.96 -5.33
CA GLN A 385 19.96 15.13 -4.26
C GLN A 385 19.80 16.49 -3.57
N ASP A 386 20.16 16.60 -2.29
CA ASP A 386 20.05 17.83 -1.49
C ASP A 386 21.15 18.89 -1.73
N LEU A 387 21.65 19.03 -2.96
CA LEU A 387 22.65 20.04 -3.36
C LEU A 387 22.02 21.44 -3.51
N ASP A 388 21.52 21.77 -4.71
CA ASP A 388 20.75 22.96 -4.98
C ASP A 388 19.25 22.66 -4.91
N LEU A 389 18.44 23.65 -4.54
CA LEU A 389 16.99 23.51 -4.38
C LEU A 389 16.21 23.85 -5.66
N ASN A 390 16.87 24.04 -6.81
CA ASN A 390 16.21 24.37 -8.07
C ASN A 390 15.72 23.12 -8.80
N TRP A 391 15.01 22.24 -8.11
CA TRP A 391 14.61 20.92 -8.63
C TRP A 391 13.64 20.99 -9.81
N SER A 392 12.87 22.07 -9.92
CA SER A 392 11.85 22.24 -10.97
C SER A 392 12.43 22.18 -12.38
N VAL A 393 13.71 22.53 -12.58
CA VAL A 393 14.35 22.49 -13.92
C VAL A 393 14.56 21.05 -14.42
N TYR A 394 14.46 20.06 -13.55
CA TYR A 394 14.58 18.63 -13.88
C TYR A 394 13.22 17.92 -13.97
N ASN A 395 12.10 18.63 -13.76
CA ASN A 395 10.76 18.02 -13.73
C ASN A 395 10.41 17.40 -15.10
N PRO A 396 10.15 16.07 -15.18
CA PRO A 396 9.79 15.43 -16.44
C PRO A 396 8.35 15.74 -16.88
N GLY A 397 7.56 16.39 -16.04
CA GLY A 397 6.14 16.73 -16.21
C GLY A 397 5.28 16.00 -15.20
N ASN A 398 4.26 16.66 -14.64
CA ASN A 398 3.47 16.15 -13.51
C ASN A 398 2.75 14.81 -13.78
N ASN A 399 2.58 14.40 -15.04
CA ASN A 399 1.97 13.12 -15.43
C ASN A 399 2.96 11.97 -15.54
N TYR A 400 4.27 12.23 -15.39
CA TYR A 400 5.32 11.23 -15.56
C TYR A 400 5.79 10.60 -14.24
N TRP A 401 5.47 11.19 -13.10
CA TRP A 401 5.91 10.72 -11.79
C TRP A 401 4.78 10.77 -10.76
N ASP A 402 4.89 9.93 -9.74
CA ASP A 402 3.87 9.70 -8.71
C ASP A 402 4.29 10.24 -7.35
N ILE A 403 5.57 10.12 -7.01
CA ILE A 403 6.17 10.55 -5.74
C ILE A 403 7.40 11.40 -6.04
N PHE A 404 7.54 12.53 -5.36
CA PHE A 404 8.79 13.29 -5.33
C PHE A 404 9.65 12.79 -4.16
N SER A 405 10.93 12.51 -4.37
CA SER A 405 11.83 12.17 -3.27
C SER A 405 13.11 12.99 -3.24
N LEU A 406 13.66 13.14 -2.04
CA LEU A 406 14.90 13.85 -1.79
C LEU A 406 15.88 12.93 -1.06
N ASP A 407 17.09 12.83 -1.57
CA ASP A 407 18.22 12.19 -0.89
C ASP A 407 18.88 13.26 -0.02
N VAL A 408 19.10 12.95 1.27
CA VAL A 408 19.54 13.89 2.29
C VAL A 408 20.85 13.40 2.90
N TYR A 409 21.96 13.96 2.41
CA TYR A 409 23.30 13.65 2.88
C TYR A 409 24.08 14.87 3.39
N ASN A 410 23.62 16.09 3.09
CA ASN A 410 24.28 17.29 3.58
C ASN A 410 24.18 17.39 5.11
N GLY A 411 25.24 17.95 5.72
CA GLY A 411 25.38 18.02 7.19
C GLY A 411 24.36 18.89 7.91
N ASP A 412 23.57 19.69 7.18
CA ASP A 412 22.43 20.44 7.72
C ASP A 412 21.16 19.57 7.90
N GLY A 413 21.17 18.36 7.34
CA GLY A 413 20.12 17.35 7.52
C GLY A 413 18.75 17.77 7.02
N PHE A 414 17.72 17.47 7.80
CA PHE A 414 16.30 17.63 7.44
C PHE A 414 15.77 19.05 7.71
N THR A 415 16.24 20.04 6.95
CA THR A 415 15.83 21.45 7.17
C THR A 415 14.40 21.74 6.71
N THR A 416 13.74 22.70 7.36
CA THR A 416 12.41 23.19 6.96
C THR A 416 12.40 23.73 5.53
N GLN A 417 13.52 24.29 5.05
CA GLN A 417 13.63 24.78 3.68
C GLN A 417 13.56 23.64 2.65
N LYS A 418 14.28 22.53 2.88
CA LYS A 418 14.21 21.33 2.03
C LYS A 418 12.79 20.76 2.00
N TYR A 419 12.17 20.64 3.18
CA TYR A 419 10.78 20.16 3.31
C TYR A 419 9.76 21.03 2.56
N ASN A 420 9.78 22.35 2.78
CA ASN A 420 8.85 23.27 2.13
C ASN A 420 9.06 23.31 0.61
N THR A 421 10.31 23.21 0.15
CA THR A 421 10.62 23.11 -1.29
C THR A 421 10.06 21.82 -1.87
N ALA A 422 10.19 20.70 -1.16
CA ALA A 422 9.70 19.40 -1.62
C ALA A 422 8.17 19.43 -1.75
N MET A 423 7.48 19.97 -0.75
CA MET A 423 6.02 20.17 -0.78
C MET A 423 5.58 21.04 -1.97
N SER A 424 6.31 22.12 -2.24
CA SER A 424 6.02 23.03 -3.36
C SER A 424 6.17 22.32 -4.71
N VAL A 425 7.29 21.59 -4.89
CA VAL A 425 7.57 20.84 -6.13
C VAL A 425 6.59 19.69 -6.33
N ALA A 426 6.20 19.01 -5.25
CA ALA A 426 5.30 17.88 -5.31
C ALA A 426 3.85 18.27 -5.67
N ASN A 427 3.46 19.52 -5.38
CA ASN A 427 2.16 20.08 -5.74
C ASN A 427 0.98 19.14 -5.40
N GLY A 428 0.95 18.66 -4.15
CA GLY A 428 -0.09 17.77 -3.64
C GLY A 428 0.15 16.27 -3.88
N LYS A 429 1.19 15.88 -4.62
CA LYS A 429 1.66 14.48 -4.66
C LYS A 429 2.48 14.16 -3.41
N PRO A 430 2.62 12.87 -3.03
CA PRO A 430 3.45 12.46 -1.90
C PRO A 430 4.91 12.90 -2.05
N ILE A 431 5.53 13.24 -0.92
CA ILE A 431 6.97 13.48 -0.81
C ILE A 431 7.63 12.42 0.06
N ALA A 432 8.89 12.07 -0.22
CA ALA A 432 9.63 11.08 0.55
C ALA A 432 11.11 11.47 0.75
N ILE A 433 11.73 10.93 1.80
CA ILE A 433 13.18 10.92 1.94
C ILE A 433 13.68 9.67 1.23
N GLY A 434 14.20 9.87 0.01
CA GLY A 434 14.63 8.81 -0.89
C GLY A 434 15.83 8.05 -0.34
N GLU A 435 16.78 8.77 0.26
CA GLU A 435 17.96 8.25 0.94
C GLU A 435 18.37 9.17 2.09
N CYS A 436 18.99 8.60 3.11
CA CYS A 436 19.76 9.34 4.11
C CYS A 436 20.79 8.42 4.78
N SER A 437 21.90 9.00 5.22
CA SER A 437 22.84 8.31 6.12
C SER A 437 22.37 8.40 7.57
N THR A 438 22.22 9.62 8.08
CA THR A 438 21.65 9.91 9.40
C THR A 438 20.13 9.90 9.34
N LEU A 439 19.50 9.03 10.13
CA LEU A 439 18.05 8.93 10.23
C LEU A 439 17.45 10.20 10.86
N PRO A 440 16.27 10.66 10.39
CA PRO A 440 15.53 11.70 11.09
C PRO A 440 15.06 11.18 12.45
N THR A 441 14.95 12.07 13.43
CA THR A 441 14.27 11.73 14.69
C THR A 441 12.76 11.64 14.48
N SER A 442 12.07 10.93 15.37
CA SER A 442 10.59 10.89 15.37
C SER A 442 9.98 12.28 15.51
N TYR A 443 10.62 13.20 16.26
CA TYR A 443 10.21 14.60 16.37
C TYR A 443 10.37 15.37 15.04
N GLN A 444 11.47 15.17 14.31
CA GLN A 444 11.63 15.77 12.98
C GLN A 444 10.54 15.29 12.03
N LEU A 445 10.25 13.99 11.99
CA LEU A 445 9.14 13.46 11.19
C LEU A 445 7.78 14.01 11.64
N ALA A 446 7.55 14.15 12.94
CA ALA A 446 6.33 14.75 13.48
C ALA A 446 6.18 16.26 13.15
N SER A 447 7.28 16.97 12.90
CA SER A 447 7.26 18.37 12.43
C SER A 447 7.23 18.52 10.91
N GLN A 448 7.51 17.45 10.17
CA GLN A 448 7.56 17.37 8.71
C GLN A 448 6.69 16.22 8.19
N GLN A 449 5.41 16.24 8.57
CA GLN A 449 4.51 15.07 8.56
C GLN A 449 4.17 14.52 7.17
N ASN A 450 4.52 15.22 6.08
CA ASN A 450 4.20 14.79 4.72
C ASN A 450 5.24 13.84 4.10
N TRP A 451 6.33 13.53 4.80
CA TRP A 451 7.24 12.46 4.38
C TRP A 451 6.54 11.10 4.49
N VAL A 452 6.13 10.52 3.36
CA VAL A 452 5.38 9.24 3.36
C VAL A 452 6.28 8.03 3.56
N PHE A 453 7.55 8.14 3.19
CA PHE A 453 8.57 7.17 3.59
C PHE A 453 9.93 7.85 3.83
N VAL A 454 10.77 7.19 4.61
CA VAL A 454 12.20 7.47 4.77
C VAL A 454 12.99 6.19 4.57
N MET A 455 14.07 6.23 3.79
CA MET A 455 14.90 5.06 3.54
C MET A 455 16.35 5.36 3.87
N SER A 456 16.93 4.62 4.82
CA SER A 456 18.35 4.76 5.14
C SER A 456 19.24 3.96 4.20
N TRP A 457 20.44 4.46 3.95
CA TRP A 457 21.39 3.85 3.00
C TRP A 457 22.27 2.80 3.66
N ALA A 458 21.99 1.53 3.39
CA ALA A 458 22.85 0.38 3.64
C ALA A 458 23.72 0.47 4.93
N GLU A 459 25.04 0.31 4.81
CA GLU A 459 25.98 0.37 5.94
C GLU A 459 26.04 1.74 6.61
N LEU A 460 25.74 2.82 5.90
CA LEU A 460 25.74 4.17 6.46
C LEU A 460 24.70 4.30 7.57
N THR A 461 23.62 3.53 7.50
CA THR A 461 22.64 3.41 8.59
C THR A 461 23.32 3.08 9.92
N PHE A 462 24.26 2.15 9.93
CA PHE A 462 24.89 1.65 11.16
C PHE A 462 26.14 2.44 11.57
N SER A 463 26.81 3.11 10.62
CA SER A 463 27.95 3.98 10.94
C SER A 463 27.53 5.40 11.33
N SER A 464 26.39 5.89 10.84
CA SER A 464 25.92 7.26 11.05
C SER A 464 24.84 7.38 12.13
N ASN A 465 24.37 6.24 12.68
CA ASN A 465 23.37 6.21 13.75
C ASN A 465 23.77 5.17 14.79
N THR A 466 23.56 5.49 16.06
CA THR A 466 23.68 4.52 17.16
C THR A 466 22.52 3.53 17.15
N ASN A 467 22.72 2.31 17.67
CA ASN A 467 21.64 1.33 17.83
C ASN A 467 20.43 1.90 18.58
N ALA A 468 20.67 2.74 19.60
CA ALA A 468 19.60 3.39 20.36
C ALA A 468 18.78 4.36 19.50
N GLN A 469 19.40 5.13 18.60
CA GLN A 469 18.69 6.00 17.67
C GLN A 469 17.85 5.20 16.67
N ILE A 470 18.40 4.11 16.14
CA ILE A 470 17.67 3.22 15.22
C ILE A 470 16.45 2.62 15.95
N GLN A 471 16.65 2.03 17.14
CA GLN A 471 15.56 1.47 17.95
C GLN A 471 14.48 2.51 18.31
N ALA A 472 14.89 3.72 18.71
CA ALA A 472 13.97 4.79 19.06
C ALA A 472 13.07 5.18 17.88
N LEU A 473 13.62 5.26 16.67
CA LEU A 473 12.82 5.59 15.48
C LEU A 473 11.87 4.46 15.08
N TYR A 474 12.33 3.21 15.08
CA TYR A 474 11.51 2.04 14.75
C TYR A 474 10.39 1.75 15.79
N SER A 475 10.49 2.34 16.98
CA SER A 475 9.48 2.20 18.04
C SER A 475 8.54 3.41 18.13
N ALA A 476 8.72 4.43 17.28
CA ALA A 476 7.93 5.65 17.34
C ALA A 476 6.53 5.45 16.74
N SER A 477 5.48 5.99 17.37
CA SER A 477 4.09 5.81 16.93
C SER A 477 3.74 6.48 15.60
N ASN A 478 4.56 7.46 15.17
CA ASN A 478 4.45 8.12 13.87
C ASN A 478 5.30 7.45 12.78
N VAL A 479 5.93 6.32 13.07
CA VAL A 479 6.70 5.52 12.12
C VAL A 479 6.03 4.17 11.91
N ILE A 480 5.90 3.76 10.65
CA ILE A 480 5.26 2.51 10.26
C ILE A 480 6.33 1.50 9.89
N THR A 481 6.34 0.38 10.60
CA THR A 481 7.14 -0.82 10.34
C THR A 481 6.31 -1.89 9.63
N LYS A 482 6.93 -3.00 9.21
CA LYS A 482 6.27 -4.02 8.38
C LYS A 482 5.01 -4.60 9.00
N ASP A 483 5.03 -4.85 10.32
CA ASP A 483 3.90 -5.44 11.04
C ASP A 483 2.69 -4.51 11.18
N GLU A 484 2.85 -3.23 10.86
CA GLU A 484 1.81 -2.20 10.90
C GLU A 484 1.25 -1.86 9.50
N LEU A 485 1.84 -2.44 8.44
CA LEU A 485 1.35 -2.26 7.07
C LEU A 485 0.08 -3.07 6.81
N PRO A 486 -0.82 -2.58 5.94
CA PRO A 486 -1.95 -3.37 5.50
C PRO A 486 -1.45 -4.48 4.55
N LYS A 487 -2.30 -5.50 4.33
CA LYS A 487 -2.02 -6.52 3.32
C LYS A 487 -2.29 -5.96 1.93
N PHE A 488 -1.25 -5.84 1.10
CA PHE A 488 -1.36 -5.30 -0.26
C PHE A 488 -1.85 -6.32 -1.30
N TYR A 489 -2.00 -7.60 -0.95
CA TYR A 489 -2.33 -8.69 -1.87
C TYR A 489 -3.40 -9.63 -1.29
#